data_AF-A0A843CP51-F1
#
_entry.id   AF-A0A843CP51-F1
#
_cell.length_a   1.000
_cell.length_b   1.000
_cell.length_c   1.000
_cell.angle_alpha   90.00
_cell.angle_beta   90.00
_cell.angle_gamma   90.00
#
_symmetry.space_group_name_H-M   'P 1'
#
loop_
_entity.id
_entity.type
_entity.pdbx_description
1 polymer ?
#
loop_
_entity_poly.entity_id
_entity_poly.type
_entity_poly.pdbx_seq_one_letter_code
_entity_poly.pdbx_strand_id
1 'polypeptide(L)'
;SGKKFSYLRHQDLLDPCGFIVRRAARILRVDVNYLERTTPVRLFWSIYFLLVYYPLLVGGIGIRRRLGYNVVTDRYLYDLIVMFWGNQRRVPLERLLIWTLPRPDVSFVLEADNKRILTDRPEHTEDFIVNEKRIYNKLADHFGLTRISTSESRQAVWNRMLNKIDSIMGRDPREEKIEVMTK
;
A
#
# COMPACT_ATOMS: atom_id res chain seq x y z
N SER A 1 7.14 30.33 5.08
CA SER A 1 5.92 29.48 5.06
C SER A 1 6.38 28.04 5.18
N GLY A 2 6.04 27.34 6.27
CA GLY A 2 6.47 25.96 6.50
C GLY A 2 5.70 24.96 5.61
N LYS A 3 6.34 23.86 5.21
CA LYS A 3 5.68 22.78 4.48
C LYS A 3 4.58 22.16 5.36
N LYS A 4 3.34 22.10 4.86
CA LYS A 4 2.23 21.47 5.57
C LYS A 4 2.17 19.99 5.21
N PHE A 5 2.02 19.12 6.21
CA PHE A 5 1.90 17.68 6.02
C PHE A 5 0.57 17.18 6.60
N SER A 6 -0.05 16.23 5.90
CA SER A 6 -1.22 15.50 6.39
C SER A 6 -0.91 14.01 6.36
N TYR A 7 -1.02 13.37 7.52
CA TYR A 7 -0.77 11.94 7.67
C TYR A 7 -2.07 11.15 7.47
N LEU A 8 -1.98 10.07 6.72
CA LEU A 8 -3.05 9.11 6.49
C LEU A 8 -2.53 7.72 6.84
N ARG A 9 -3.20 7.01 7.74
CA ARG A 9 -2.91 5.61 8.04
C ARG A 9 -3.95 4.73 7.38
N HIS A 10 -3.50 3.77 6.58
CA HIS A 10 -4.37 2.83 5.86
C HIS A 10 -5.28 2.02 6.81
N GLN A 11 -4.78 1.68 8.00
CA GLN A 11 -5.50 0.90 9.02
C GLN A 11 -6.72 1.62 9.62
N ASP A 12 -6.82 2.95 9.46
CA ASP A 12 -7.91 3.74 10.04
C ASP A 12 -9.15 3.80 9.12
N LEU A 13 -9.02 3.41 7.84
CA LEU A 13 -10.21 3.10 7.04
C LEU A 13 -10.71 1.74 7.49
N LEU A 14 -11.79 1.77 8.28
CA LEU A 14 -12.61 0.64 8.72
C LEU A 14 -12.51 -0.53 7.72
N ASP A 15 -12.20 -1.71 8.24
CA ASP A 15 -12.31 -3.00 7.54
C ASP A 15 -13.68 -3.64 7.87
N PRO A 16 -14.81 -3.10 7.36
CA PRO A 16 -16.12 -3.69 7.57
C PRO A 16 -16.17 -5.10 6.96
N CYS A 17 -15.38 -5.34 5.92
CA CYS A 17 -15.25 -6.59 5.21
C CYS A 17 -14.73 -7.71 6.11
N GLY A 18 -13.63 -7.51 6.83
CA GLY A 18 -13.12 -8.48 7.81
C GLY A 18 -14.10 -8.72 8.96
N PHE A 19 -14.83 -7.70 9.41
CA PHE A 19 -15.89 -7.89 10.40
C PHE A 19 -17.03 -8.79 9.87
N ILE A 20 -17.50 -8.52 8.66
CA ILE A 20 -18.55 -9.32 7.98
C ILE A 20 -18.06 -10.76 7.79
N VAL A 21 -16.83 -10.96 7.34
CA VAL A 21 -16.27 -12.31 7.10
C VAL A 21 -16.11 -13.08 8.42
N ARG A 22 -15.58 -12.45 9.48
CA ARG A 22 -15.49 -13.07 10.81
C ARG A 22 -16.87 -13.46 11.35
N ARG A 23 -17.88 -12.61 11.15
CA ARG A 23 -19.26 -12.91 11.57
C ARG A 23 -19.86 -14.05 10.75
N ALA A 24 -19.68 -14.05 9.44
CA ALA A 24 -20.15 -15.11 8.54
C ALA A 24 -19.48 -16.46 8.86
N ALA A 25 -18.17 -16.48 9.08
CA ALA A 25 -17.44 -17.68 9.49
C ALA A 25 -17.97 -18.27 10.80
N ARG A 26 -18.30 -17.41 11.78
CA ARG A 26 -18.91 -17.84 13.06
C ARG A 26 -20.30 -18.44 12.87
N ILE A 27 -21.13 -17.87 12.00
CA ILE A 27 -22.48 -18.38 11.71
C ILE A 27 -22.40 -19.72 10.97
N LEU A 28 -21.48 -19.83 10.00
CA LEU A 28 -21.30 -21.01 9.17
C LEU A 28 -20.44 -22.10 9.83
N ARG A 29 -19.85 -21.83 11.01
CA ARG A 29 -18.93 -22.71 11.74
C ARG A 29 -17.75 -23.19 10.87
N VAL A 30 -17.23 -22.31 10.03
CA VAL A 30 -16.05 -22.56 9.18
C VAL A 30 -14.87 -21.71 9.63
N ASP A 31 -13.66 -22.12 9.24
CA ASP A 31 -12.47 -21.32 9.46
C ASP A 31 -12.53 -19.99 8.69
N VAL A 32 -12.05 -18.92 9.32
CA VAL A 32 -12.05 -17.57 8.73
C VAL A 32 -11.16 -17.53 7.49
N ASN A 33 -9.97 -18.14 7.55
CA ASN A 33 -9.04 -18.13 6.43
C ASN A 33 -9.59 -18.93 5.24
N TYR A 34 -10.35 -19.99 5.51
CA TYR A 34 -11.08 -20.70 4.46
C TYR A 34 -12.08 -19.78 3.77
N LEU A 35 -12.90 -19.05 4.53
CA LEU A 35 -13.94 -18.18 3.99
C LEU A 35 -13.36 -16.99 3.22
N GLU A 36 -12.27 -16.37 3.70
CA GLU A 36 -11.54 -15.29 3.01
C GLU A 36 -11.00 -15.71 1.65
N ARG A 37 -10.63 -16.98 1.49
CA ARG A 37 -10.09 -17.53 0.23
C ARG A 37 -11.19 -17.85 -0.80
N THR A 38 -12.46 -17.81 -0.41
CA THR A 38 -13.57 -18.10 -1.32
C THR A 38 -13.74 -17.00 -2.37
N THR A 39 -14.05 -17.39 -3.60
CA THR A 39 -14.32 -16.47 -4.72
C THR A 39 -15.37 -15.39 -4.40
N PRO A 40 -16.54 -15.69 -3.80
CA PRO A 40 -17.55 -14.66 -3.52
C PRO A 40 -17.08 -13.59 -2.53
N VAL A 41 -16.39 -13.98 -1.45
CA VAL A 41 -15.84 -13.02 -0.48
C VAL A 41 -14.81 -12.12 -1.15
N ARG A 42 -13.95 -12.68 -2.00
CA ARG A 42 -12.95 -11.92 -2.74
C ARG A 42 -13.56 -10.96 -3.76
N LEU A 43 -14.60 -11.37 -4.49
CA LEU A 43 -15.32 -10.48 -5.38
C LEU A 43 -15.95 -9.33 -4.61
N PHE A 44 -16.60 -9.62 -3.48
CA PHE A 44 -17.17 -8.60 -2.60
C PHE A 44 -16.10 -7.61 -2.11
N TRP A 45 -14.96 -8.10 -1.64
CA TRP A 45 -13.83 -7.26 -1.22
C TRP A 45 -13.33 -6.39 -2.36
N SER A 46 -13.10 -6.96 -3.55
CA SER A 46 -12.62 -6.18 -4.69
C SER A 46 -13.60 -5.12 -5.17
N ILE A 47 -14.91 -5.39 -5.11
CA ILE A 47 -15.95 -4.39 -5.40
C ILE A 47 -15.94 -3.29 -4.34
N TYR A 48 -15.89 -3.64 -3.06
CA TYR A 48 -15.77 -2.65 -1.97
C TYR A 48 -14.52 -1.78 -2.15
N PHE A 49 -13.38 -2.39 -2.48
CA PHE A 49 -12.16 -1.64 -2.67
C PHE A 49 -12.23 -0.69 -3.87
N LEU A 50 -12.80 -1.14 -4.99
CA LEU A 50 -12.90 -0.32 -6.20
C LEU A 50 -13.93 0.81 -6.07
N LEU A 51 -15.09 0.53 -5.47
CA LEU A 51 -16.23 1.46 -5.49
C LEU A 51 -16.32 2.34 -4.25
N VAL A 52 -15.77 1.90 -3.12
CA VAL A 52 -15.87 2.62 -1.84
C VAL A 52 -14.49 3.11 -1.41
N TYR A 53 -13.55 2.18 -1.22
CA TYR A 53 -12.25 2.51 -0.63
C TYR A 53 -11.42 3.42 -1.55
N TYR A 54 -11.28 3.04 -2.82
CA TYR A 54 -10.45 3.74 -3.78
C TYR A 54 -10.91 5.19 -3.99
N PRO A 55 -12.19 5.51 -4.26
CA PRO A 55 -12.65 6.88 -4.42
C PRO A 55 -12.46 7.72 -3.14
N LEU A 56 -12.67 7.15 -1.95
CA LEU A 56 -12.45 7.84 -0.68
C LEU A 56 -10.97 8.21 -0.49
N LEU A 57 -10.06 7.28 -0.78
CA LEU A 57 -8.63 7.54 -0.67
C LEU A 57 -8.17 8.58 -1.68
N VAL A 58 -8.51 8.40 -2.96
CA VAL A 58 -8.13 9.33 -4.03
C VAL A 58 -8.73 10.71 -3.81
N GLY A 59 -10.02 10.78 -3.47
CA GLY A 59 -10.70 12.03 -3.11
C GLY A 59 -10.05 12.70 -1.91
N GLY A 60 -9.75 11.94 -0.84
CA GLY A 60 -9.10 12.43 0.36
C GLY A 60 -7.69 12.98 0.12
N ILE A 61 -6.90 12.32 -0.75
CA ILE A 61 -5.58 12.81 -1.18
C ILE A 61 -5.75 14.07 -2.03
N GLY A 62 -6.67 14.07 -2.99
CA GLY A 62 -6.93 15.19 -3.88
C GLY A 62 -7.34 16.47 -3.14
N ILE A 63 -8.24 16.35 -2.16
CA ILE A 63 -8.67 17.48 -1.32
C ILE A 63 -7.48 18.05 -0.54
N ARG A 64 -6.68 17.20 0.12
CA ARG A 64 -5.51 17.64 0.90
C ARG A 64 -4.46 18.34 0.03
N ARG A 65 -4.17 17.79 -1.16
CA ARG A 65 -3.26 18.42 -2.12
C ARG A 65 -3.77 19.79 -2.56
N ARG A 66 -5.08 19.93 -2.85
CA ARG A 66 -5.69 21.23 -3.20
C ARG A 66 -5.64 22.25 -2.07
N LEU A 67 -5.69 21.79 -0.82
CA LEU A 67 -5.50 22.64 0.36
C LEU A 67 -4.02 22.98 0.66
N GLY A 68 -3.09 22.55 -0.21
CA GLY A 68 -1.66 22.83 -0.09
C GLY A 68 -0.91 21.94 0.90
N TYR A 69 -1.46 20.76 1.24
CA TYR A 69 -0.79 19.78 2.10
C TYR A 69 -0.02 18.76 1.26
N ASN A 70 1.19 18.43 1.72
CA ASN A 70 1.88 17.20 1.35
C ASN A 70 1.23 16.03 2.09
N VAL A 71 0.96 14.93 1.41
CA VAL A 71 0.26 13.78 2.01
C VAL A 71 1.25 12.66 2.25
N VAL A 72 1.31 12.18 3.49
CA VAL A 72 2.12 11.02 3.88
C VAL A 72 1.18 9.88 4.21
N THR A 73 1.33 8.75 3.52
CA THR A 73 0.51 7.56 3.77
C THR A 73 1.34 6.44 4.37
N ASP A 74 0.93 5.93 5.53
CA ASP A 74 1.45 4.68 6.10
C ASP A 74 0.58 3.53 5.62
N ARG A 75 1.21 2.67 4.80
CA ARG A 75 0.58 1.71 3.90
C ARG A 75 -0.29 2.37 2.84
N TYR A 76 -0.36 1.74 1.68
CA TYR A 76 -1.10 2.27 0.53
C TYR A 76 -1.95 1.17 -0.07
N LEU A 77 -2.61 1.46 -1.19
CA LEU A 77 -3.31 0.46 -2.00
C LEU A 77 -2.39 -0.69 -2.48
N TYR A 78 -1.06 -0.56 -2.34
CA TYR A 78 -0.10 -1.63 -2.61
C TYR A 78 -0.31 -2.86 -1.73
N ASP A 79 -0.61 -2.70 -0.44
CA ASP A 79 -0.89 -3.81 0.47
C ASP A 79 -2.09 -4.65 -0.04
N LEU A 80 -3.09 -4.00 -0.65
CA LEU A 80 -4.24 -4.69 -1.25
C LEU A 80 -3.83 -5.52 -2.48
N ILE A 81 -2.94 -4.98 -3.32
CA ILE A 81 -2.42 -5.72 -4.48
C ILE A 81 -1.64 -6.95 -4.01
N VAL A 82 -0.81 -6.80 -2.97
CA VAL A 82 -0.07 -7.94 -2.39
C VAL A 82 -1.03 -9.03 -1.91
N MET A 83 -2.10 -8.64 -1.20
CA MET A 83 -3.13 -9.57 -0.74
C MET A 83 -3.81 -10.33 -1.90
N PHE A 84 -4.03 -9.68 -3.05
CA PHE A 84 -4.58 -10.35 -4.22
C PHE A 84 -3.58 -11.29 -4.92
N TRP A 85 -2.33 -10.83 -5.11
CA TRP A 85 -1.27 -11.60 -5.78
C TRP A 85 -0.83 -12.83 -4.98
N GLY A 86 -0.86 -12.77 -3.65
CA GLY A 86 -0.44 -13.88 -2.80
C GLY A 86 -1.33 -15.12 -2.85
N ASN A 87 -2.57 -14.98 -3.31
CA ASN A 87 -3.57 -16.04 -3.20
C ASN A 87 -3.82 -16.81 -4.52
N GLN A 88 -2.91 -16.73 -5.50
CA GLN A 88 -2.88 -17.46 -6.79
C GLN A 88 -4.15 -17.41 -7.69
N ARG A 89 -5.27 -16.85 -7.24
CA ARG A 89 -6.48 -16.62 -8.04
C ARG A 89 -6.55 -15.16 -8.46
N ARG A 90 -6.71 -14.95 -9.76
CA ARG A 90 -6.94 -13.63 -10.36
C ARG A 90 -8.33 -13.13 -9.98
N VAL A 91 -8.41 -11.88 -9.54
CA VAL A 91 -9.69 -11.21 -9.33
C VAL A 91 -9.96 -10.31 -10.54
N PRO A 92 -11.18 -10.30 -11.12
CA PRO A 92 -11.50 -9.56 -12.34
C PRO A 92 -11.20 -8.05 -12.35
N LEU A 93 -10.94 -7.40 -11.22
CA LEU A 93 -10.79 -5.94 -11.12
C LEU A 93 -9.37 -5.46 -10.75
N GLU A 94 -8.44 -6.40 -10.58
CA GLU A 94 -7.05 -6.11 -10.20
C GLU A 94 -6.33 -5.19 -11.19
N ARG A 95 -6.51 -5.45 -12.49
CA ARG A 95 -5.91 -4.62 -13.55
C ARG A 95 -6.43 -3.19 -13.49
N LEU A 96 -7.73 -3.01 -13.26
CA LEU A 96 -8.33 -1.69 -13.19
C LEU A 96 -7.76 -0.90 -12.01
N LEU A 97 -7.63 -1.53 -10.84
CA LEU A 97 -7.02 -0.92 -9.65
C LEU A 97 -5.58 -0.48 -9.94
N ILE A 98 -4.77 -1.34 -10.56
CA ILE A 98 -3.37 -1.04 -10.93
C ILE A 98 -3.28 0.15 -11.89
N TRP A 99 -4.21 0.27 -12.84
CA TRP A 99 -4.21 1.33 -13.83
C TRP A 99 -4.67 2.68 -13.30
N THR A 100 -5.63 2.71 -12.38
CA THR A 100 -6.19 3.97 -11.87
C THR A 100 -5.41 4.53 -10.68
N LEU A 101 -4.63 3.69 -10.01
CA LEU A 101 -3.84 4.00 -8.83
C LEU A 101 -3.09 5.34 -8.91
N PRO A 102 -3.36 6.30 -8.00
CA PRO A 102 -2.56 7.51 -7.92
C PRO A 102 -1.12 7.13 -7.63
N ARG A 103 -0.20 7.58 -8.49
CA ARG A 103 1.22 7.38 -8.24
C ARG A 103 1.68 8.39 -7.19
N PRO A 104 2.21 7.93 -6.05
CA PRO A 104 2.83 8.83 -5.09
C PRO A 104 4.12 9.41 -5.69
N ASP A 105 4.44 10.66 -5.32
CA ASP A 105 5.67 11.31 -5.80
C ASP A 105 6.93 10.55 -5.30
N VAL A 106 6.81 9.95 -4.10
CA VAL A 106 7.80 9.03 -3.51
C VAL A 106 7.10 7.91 -2.76
N SER A 107 7.64 6.69 -2.85
CA SER A 107 7.16 5.54 -2.08
C SER A 107 8.30 4.65 -1.67
N PHE A 108 8.22 4.14 -0.45
CA PHE A 108 9.24 3.31 0.16
C PHE A 108 8.69 1.92 0.51
N VAL A 109 9.45 0.88 0.17
CA VAL A 109 9.23 -0.49 0.67
C VAL A 109 10.33 -0.77 1.67
N LEU A 110 9.96 -0.98 2.92
CA LEU A 110 10.89 -1.24 4.01
C LEU A 110 11.15 -2.74 4.13
N GLU A 111 12.37 -3.17 3.84
CA GLU A 111 12.75 -4.58 3.81
C GLU A 111 13.46 -4.96 5.12
N ALA A 112 12.73 -5.63 6.01
CA ALA A 112 13.27 -6.19 7.24
C ALA A 112 13.84 -7.60 7.04
N ASP A 113 14.82 -8.00 7.85
CA ASP A 113 15.36 -9.35 7.83
C ASP A 113 14.30 -10.40 8.25
N ASN A 114 14.34 -11.60 7.65
CA ASN A 114 13.36 -12.66 7.94
C ASN A 114 13.33 -13.02 9.42
N LYS A 115 14.50 -13.15 10.05
CA LYS A 115 14.59 -13.54 11.47
C LYS A 115 13.95 -12.49 12.35
N ARG A 116 14.19 -11.21 12.05
CA ARG A 116 13.57 -10.09 12.77
C ARG A 116 12.04 -10.10 12.63
N ILE A 117 11.52 -10.34 11.42
CA ILE A 117 10.07 -10.44 11.19
C ILE A 117 9.47 -11.59 12.00
N LEU A 118 10.10 -12.77 11.99
CA LEU A 118 9.64 -13.94 12.74
C LEU A 118 9.66 -13.71 14.26
N THR A 119 10.67 -13.01 14.78
CA THR A 119 10.72 -12.64 16.20
C THR A 119 9.59 -11.69 16.58
N ASP A 120 9.30 -10.70 15.74
CA ASP A 120 8.26 -9.70 16.01
C ASP A 120 6.84 -10.23 15.73
N ARG A 121 6.72 -11.28 14.89
CA ARG A 121 5.45 -11.90 14.46
C ARG A 121 5.57 -13.43 14.37
N PRO A 122 5.58 -14.12 15.53
CA PRO A 122 5.75 -15.57 15.58
C PRO A 122 4.56 -16.35 14.96
N GLU A 123 3.43 -15.67 14.69
CA GLU A 123 2.29 -16.24 13.99
C GLU A 123 2.55 -16.51 12.50
N HIS A 124 3.59 -15.91 11.91
CA HIS A 124 3.94 -16.10 10.51
C HIS A 124 4.94 -17.25 10.32
N THR A 125 4.75 -18.04 9.26
CA THR A 125 5.72 -19.07 8.84
C THR A 125 6.82 -18.46 7.96
N GLU A 126 8.00 -19.06 7.93
CA GLU A 126 9.09 -18.63 7.04
C GLU A 126 8.66 -18.60 5.57
N ASP A 127 7.97 -19.64 5.09
CA ASP A 127 7.43 -19.73 3.73
C ASP A 127 6.48 -18.57 3.39
N PHE A 128 5.64 -18.19 4.36
CA PHE A 128 4.74 -17.06 4.22
C PHE A 128 5.52 -15.75 4.02
N ILE A 129 6.54 -15.49 4.84
CA ILE A 129 7.37 -14.28 4.75
C ILE A 129 8.15 -14.24 3.44
N VAL A 130 8.73 -15.37 3.02
CA VAL A 130 9.45 -15.47 1.74
C VAL A 130 8.51 -15.18 0.57
N ASN A 131 7.30 -15.74 0.59
CA ASN A 131 6.32 -15.49 -0.46
C ASN A 131 5.83 -14.03 -0.46
N GLU A 132 5.54 -13.47 0.72
CA GLU A 132 5.10 -12.07 0.86
C GLU A 132 6.17 -11.10 0.35
N LYS A 133 7.43 -11.28 0.75
CA LYS A 133 8.57 -10.50 0.23
C LYS A 133 8.71 -10.60 -1.27
N ARG A 134 8.58 -11.80 -1.85
CA ARG A 134 8.61 -12.00 -3.30
C ARG A 134 7.53 -11.19 -4.01
N ILE A 135 6.33 -11.11 -3.44
CA ILE A 135 5.21 -10.35 -4.00
C ILE A 135 5.43 -8.84 -3.87
N TYR A 136 5.88 -8.35 -2.70
CA TYR A 136 6.26 -6.95 -2.52
C TYR A 136 7.41 -6.55 -3.44
N ASN A 137 8.38 -7.43 -3.68
CA ASN A 137 9.46 -7.18 -4.63
C ASN A 137 8.92 -7.04 -6.04
N LYS A 138 8.07 -7.95 -6.50
CA LYS A 138 7.42 -7.82 -7.81
C LYS A 138 6.62 -6.52 -7.93
N LEU A 139 5.93 -6.11 -6.87
CA LEU A 139 5.18 -4.87 -6.82
C LEU A 139 6.12 -3.66 -6.89
N ALA A 140 7.22 -3.69 -6.16
CA ALA A 140 8.22 -2.64 -6.17
C ALA A 140 8.85 -2.45 -7.55
N ASP A 141 9.15 -3.53 -8.28
CA ASP A 141 9.61 -3.43 -9.68
C ASP A 141 8.52 -2.85 -10.60
N HIS A 142 7.27 -3.29 -10.42
CA HIS A 142 6.17 -2.86 -11.26
C HIS A 142 5.85 -1.36 -11.14
N PHE A 143 5.93 -0.81 -9.92
CA PHE A 143 5.61 0.59 -9.65
C PHE A 143 6.84 1.48 -9.45
N GLY A 144 8.05 0.95 -9.58
CA GLY A 144 9.30 1.69 -9.35
C GLY A 144 9.46 2.18 -7.91
N LEU A 145 9.03 1.38 -6.93
CA LEU A 145 9.10 1.77 -5.51
C LEU A 145 10.55 1.74 -5.00
N THR A 146 10.89 2.68 -4.12
CA THR A 146 12.24 2.74 -3.53
C THR A 146 12.34 1.71 -2.40
N ARG A 147 13.14 0.67 -2.60
CA ARG A 147 13.42 -0.32 -1.55
C ARG A 147 14.45 0.23 -0.57
N ILE A 148 14.21 0.06 0.72
CA ILE A 148 15.15 0.43 1.77
C ILE A 148 15.30 -0.74 2.74
N SER A 149 16.51 -1.27 2.83
CA SER A 149 16.83 -2.28 3.85
C SER A 149 16.74 -1.67 5.24
N THR A 150 16.07 -2.36 6.16
CA THR A 150 16.04 -2.01 7.58
C THR A 150 17.04 -2.80 8.41
N SER A 151 18.05 -3.40 7.76
CA SER A 151 19.22 -3.99 8.44
C SER A 151 20.18 -2.93 8.96
N GLU A 152 20.11 -1.71 8.41
CA GLU A 152 20.90 -0.56 8.82
C GLU A 152 20.31 0.09 10.10
N SER A 153 21.05 1.03 10.70
CA SER A 153 20.55 1.79 11.85
C SER A 153 19.33 2.63 11.47
N ARG A 154 18.45 2.91 12.44
CA ARG A 154 17.25 3.75 12.24
C ARG A 154 17.61 5.11 11.64
N GLN A 155 18.70 5.71 12.08
CA GLN A 155 19.20 6.98 11.58
C GLN A 155 19.64 6.89 10.11
N ALA A 156 20.31 5.81 9.71
CA ALA A 156 20.72 5.62 8.30
C ALA A 156 19.50 5.47 7.38
N VAL A 157 18.52 4.66 7.77
CA VAL A 157 17.23 4.49 7.06
C VAL A 157 16.51 5.83 6.94
N TRP A 158 16.39 6.56 8.05
CA TRP A 158 15.75 7.88 8.10
C TRP A 158 16.42 8.88 7.16
N ASN A 159 17.75 8.98 7.20
CA ASN A 159 18.51 9.88 6.34
C ASN A 159 18.34 9.55 4.86
N ARG A 160 18.30 8.25 4.49
CA ARG A 160 18.02 7.84 3.11
C ARG A 160 16.64 8.26 2.65
N MET A 161 15.62 8.06 3.49
CA MET A 161 14.26 8.49 3.20
C MET A 161 14.19 10.01 3.03
N LEU A 162 14.78 10.77 3.97
CA LEU A 162 14.81 12.23 3.91
C LEU A 162 15.50 12.74 2.65
N ASN A 163 16.69 12.25 2.31
CA ASN A 163 17.40 12.67 1.10
C ASN A 163 16.56 12.45 -0.16
N LYS A 164 15.83 11.34 -0.22
CA LYS A 164 14.94 11.05 -1.35
C LYS A 164 13.74 11.99 -1.38
N ILE A 165 13.10 12.22 -0.23
CA ILE A 165 11.97 13.15 -0.10
C ILE A 165 12.43 14.56 -0.48
N ASP A 166 13.57 15.03 0.03
CA ASP A 166 14.10 16.37 -0.25
C ASP A 166 14.45 16.55 -1.72
N SER A 167 15.02 15.53 -2.37
CA SER A 167 15.29 15.58 -3.83
C SER A 167 14.03 15.81 -4.67
N ILE A 168 12.87 15.36 -4.16
CA ILE A 168 11.58 15.47 -4.85
C ILE A 168 10.89 16.78 -4.47
N MET A 169 10.90 17.14 -3.19
CA MET A 169 10.34 18.40 -2.72
C MET A 169 11.15 19.63 -3.12
N GLY A 170 12.43 19.46 -3.49
CA GLY A 170 13.31 20.50 -4.01
C GLY A 170 13.09 20.83 -5.48
N ARG A 171 12.33 20.00 -6.22
CA ARG A 171 11.85 20.34 -7.57
C ARG A 171 10.67 21.30 -7.44
N ASP A 172 10.78 22.51 -7.99
CA ASP A 172 9.64 23.42 -8.09
C ASP A 172 8.68 22.88 -9.17
N PRO A 173 7.39 22.63 -8.88
CA PRO A 173 6.42 22.15 -9.87
C PRO A 173 6.22 23.07 -11.10
N ARG A 174 6.84 24.25 -11.12
CA ARG A 174 6.90 25.11 -12.32
C ARG A 174 7.90 24.62 -13.37
N GLU A 175 8.94 23.88 -13.00
CA GLU A 175 9.95 23.38 -13.94
C GLU A 175 9.42 22.18 -14.75
N GLU A 176 8.59 21.33 -14.15
CA GLU A 176 8.03 20.13 -14.79
C GLU A 176 6.97 20.48 -15.87
N LYS A 177 6.26 21.62 -15.73
CA LYS A 177 5.33 22.11 -16.76
C LYS A 177 6.03 22.61 -18.03
N ILE A 178 7.27 23.05 -17.93
CA ILE A 178 8.04 23.58 -19.07
C ILE A 178 8.53 22.41 -19.94
N GLU A 179 8.93 21.29 -19.34
CA GLU A 179 9.41 20.09 -20.04
C GLU A 179 8.31 19.34 -20.80
N VAL A 180 7.07 19.36 -20.31
CA VAL A 180 5.92 18.69 -20.98
C VAL A 180 5.36 19.53 -22.13
N MET A 181 5.59 20.85 -22.15
CA MET A 181 5.17 21.72 -23.27
C MET A 181 6.22 21.85 -24.39
N THR A 182 7.43 21.33 -24.19
CA THR A 182 8.53 21.39 -25.17
C THR A 182 8.83 20.05 -25.87
N LYS A 183 8.02 19.02 -25.64
CA LYS A 183 8.01 17.76 -26.39
C LYS A 183 6.69 17.60 -27.12
#